data_AF-Q9TXZ7-F1
#
_entry.id   AF-Q9TXZ7-F1
#
_cell.length_a   1.000
_cell.length_b   1.000
_cell.length_c   1.000
_cell.angle_alpha   90.00
_cell.angle_beta   90.00
_cell.angle_gamma   90.00
#
_symmetry.space_group_name_H-M   'P 1'
#
loop_
_entity.id
_entity.type
_entity.pdbx_description
1 polymer ?
#
loop_
_entity_poly.entity_id
_entity_poly.type
_entity_poly.pdbx_seq_one_letter_code
_entity_poly.pdbx_strand_id
1 'polypeptide(L)'
;MNSSLLAILVSLCAITMVSARFSCGHDPIQSGFAELLIKNDCKGRLNKVDACCAQHTACYAKKTPRNVCDEGFCKCAKNAAKSLPLCTFQMDTFCNTAKSFGGFHFKG
;
A
#
# COMPACT_ATOMS: atom_id res chain seq x y z
N MET A 1 -20.58 24.70 -26.12
CA MET A 1 -19.84 23.48 -25.72
C MET A 1 -20.61 22.29 -26.28
N ASN A 2 -20.01 21.50 -27.19
CA ASN A 2 -20.73 20.45 -27.91
C ASN A 2 -21.09 19.29 -26.96
N SER A 3 -22.32 18.77 -27.05
CA SER A 3 -22.82 17.70 -26.17
C SER A 3 -21.90 16.46 -26.19
N SER A 4 -21.32 16.16 -27.34
CA SER A 4 -20.32 15.08 -27.50
C SER A 4 -19.01 15.34 -26.74
N LEU A 5 -18.55 16.61 -26.70
CA LEU A 5 -17.34 16.98 -25.96
C LEU A 5 -17.56 16.85 -24.45
N LEU A 6 -18.76 17.20 -23.97
CA LEU A 6 -19.17 17.03 -22.59
C LEU A 6 -19.22 15.54 -22.20
N ALA A 7 -19.78 14.69 -23.06
CA ALA A 7 -19.85 13.25 -22.83
C ALA A 7 -18.46 12.59 -22.77
N ILE A 8 -17.53 13.03 -23.63
CA ILE A 8 -16.12 12.58 -23.59
C ILE A 8 -15.45 13.00 -22.28
N LEU A 9 -15.62 14.26 -21.86
CA LEU A 9 -15.05 14.77 -20.61
C LEU A 9 -15.62 14.05 -19.38
N VAL A 10 -16.93 13.81 -19.34
CA VAL A 10 -17.58 13.05 -18.25
C VAL A 10 -17.08 11.60 -18.21
N SER A 11 -16.92 10.96 -19.37
CA SER A 11 -16.39 9.59 -19.45
C SER A 11 -14.92 9.52 -19.00
N LEU A 12 -14.08 10.47 -19.42
CA LEU A 12 -12.70 10.60 -18.93
C LEU A 12 -12.66 10.82 -17.41
N CYS A 13 -13.52 11.69 -16.87
CA CYS A 13 -13.62 11.90 -15.43
C CYS A 13 -14.05 10.63 -14.69
N ALA A 14 -15.05 9.90 -15.21
CA ALA A 14 -15.51 8.65 -14.62
C ALA A 14 -14.42 7.57 -14.61
N ILE A 15 -13.59 7.49 -15.67
CA ILE A 15 -12.42 6.59 -15.72
C ILE A 15 -11.39 6.97 -14.64
N THR A 16 -11.17 8.27 -14.39
CA THR A 16 -10.26 8.72 -13.33
C THR A 16 -10.80 8.53 -11.90
N MET A 17 -12.11 8.34 -11.73
CA MET A 17 -12.75 8.11 -10.42
C MET A 17 -12.71 6.65 -9.96
N VAL A 18 -12.10 5.74 -10.72
CA VAL A 18 -11.79 4.40 -10.20
C VAL A 18 -10.80 4.56 -9.05
N SER A 19 -11.34 4.55 -7.83
CA SER A 19 -10.59 4.67 -6.59
C SER A 19 -9.43 3.68 -6.60
N ALA A 20 -8.21 4.20 -6.47
CA ALA A 20 -7.01 3.39 -6.38
C ALA A 20 -7.21 2.35 -5.28
N ARG A 21 -7.00 1.07 -5.63
CA ARG A 21 -7.10 -0.03 -4.67
C ARG A 21 -6.02 0.15 -3.62
N PHE A 22 -6.37 -0.12 -2.37
CA PHE A 22 -5.40 -0.16 -1.28
C PHE A 22 -4.28 -1.16 -1.62
N SER A 23 -3.04 -0.71 -1.50
CA SER A 23 -1.85 -1.33 -2.11
C SER A 23 -1.20 -2.38 -1.23
N CYS A 24 -1.57 -2.47 0.05
CA CYS A 24 -1.04 -3.51 0.93
C CYS A 24 -1.79 -4.82 0.71
N GLY A 25 -1.09 -5.96 0.76
CA GLY A 25 -1.64 -7.28 0.48
C GLY A 25 -1.40 -7.73 -0.96
N HIS A 26 -1.42 -9.04 -1.20
CA HIS A 26 -1.23 -9.62 -2.53
C HIS A 26 -2.55 -9.79 -3.30
N ASP A 27 -3.63 -10.05 -2.57
CA ASP A 27 -4.97 -10.31 -3.10
C ASP A 27 -6.03 -9.46 -2.37
N PRO A 28 -7.26 -9.35 -2.91
CA PRO A 28 -8.30 -8.50 -2.33
C PRO A 28 -8.68 -8.82 -0.88
N ILE A 29 -8.58 -10.08 -0.45
CA ILE A 29 -8.90 -10.48 0.92
C ILE A 29 -7.82 -9.97 1.86
N GLN A 30 -6.55 -10.20 1.52
CA GLN A 30 -5.42 -9.68 2.28
C GLN A 30 -5.43 -8.15 2.34
N SER A 31 -5.72 -7.48 1.22
CA SER A 31 -5.84 -6.02 1.17
C SER A 31 -6.96 -5.52 2.07
N GLY A 32 -8.13 -6.17 2.06
CA GLY A 32 -9.24 -5.81 2.94
C GLY A 32 -8.90 -5.94 4.42
N PHE A 33 -8.23 -7.03 4.82
CA PHE A 33 -7.76 -7.22 6.20
C PHE A 33 -6.72 -6.17 6.60
N ALA A 34 -5.74 -5.91 5.74
CA ALA A 34 -4.72 -4.91 6.01
C ALA A 34 -5.34 -3.51 6.15
N GLU A 35 -6.28 -3.16 5.26
CA GLU A 35 -7.00 -1.88 5.30
C GLU A 35 -7.79 -1.72 6.60
N LEU A 36 -8.49 -2.77 7.03
CA LEU A 36 -9.25 -2.78 8.28
C LEU A 36 -8.35 -2.53 9.50
N LEU A 37 -7.24 -3.26 9.61
CA LEU A 37 -6.27 -3.11 10.71
C LEU A 37 -5.71 -1.69 10.76
N ILE A 38 -5.35 -1.12 9.61
CA ILE A 38 -4.79 0.23 9.55
C ILE A 38 -5.85 1.29 9.86
N LYS A 39 -7.08 1.13 9.36
CA LYS A 39 -8.18 2.06 9.70
C LYS A 39 -8.45 2.08 11.21
N ASN A 40 -8.35 0.93 11.89
CA ASN A 40 -8.60 0.81 13.32
C ASN A 40 -7.41 1.28 14.18
N ASP A 41 -6.21 0.77 13.91
CA ASP A 41 -5.06 0.91 14.81
C ASP A 41 -4.14 2.09 14.43
N CYS A 42 -4.28 2.59 13.20
CA CYS A 42 -3.44 3.61 12.60
C CYS A 42 -4.27 4.84 12.18
N LYS A 43 -5.07 5.39 13.10
CA LYS A 43 -5.98 6.51 12.84
C LYS A 43 -5.30 7.65 12.06
N GLY A 44 -5.84 7.97 10.88
CA GLY A 44 -5.32 9.03 10.01
C GLY A 44 -3.98 8.72 9.33
N ARG A 45 -3.56 7.45 9.27
CA ARG A 45 -2.32 7.02 8.60
C ARG A 45 -2.54 6.14 7.37
N LEU A 46 -3.78 5.85 6.99
CA LEU A 46 -4.10 4.95 5.87
C LEU A 46 -3.27 5.26 4.62
N ASN A 47 -3.30 6.52 4.14
CA ASN A 47 -2.55 6.93 2.95
C ASN A 47 -1.02 6.84 3.13
N LYS A 48 -0.52 7.02 4.35
CA LYS A 48 0.93 6.91 4.62
C LYS A 48 1.39 5.46 4.55
N VAL A 49 0.60 4.54 5.12
CA VAL A 49 0.90 3.11 5.06
C VAL A 49 0.71 2.57 3.65
N ASP A 50 -0.36 2.99 2.96
CA ASP A 50 -0.61 2.67 1.56
C ASP A 50 0.58 3.05 0.65
N ALA A 51 1.09 4.27 0.82
CA ALA A 51 2.27 4.73 0.08
C ALA A 51 3.51 3.86 0.33
N CYS A 52 3.70 3.36 1.55
CA CYS A 52 4.80 2.43 1.85
C CYS A 52 4.63 1.09 1.11
N CYS A 53 3.41 0.55 1.06
CA CYS A 53 3.13 -0.68 0.33
C CYS A 53 3.31 -0.51 -1.18
N ALA A 54 2.79 0.58 -1.76
CA ALA A 54 2.98 0.90 -3.17
C ALA A 54 4.48 1.03 -3.54
N GLN A 55 5.28 1.67 -2.69
CA GLN A 55 6.73 1.78 -2.87
C GLN A 55 7.43 0.41 -2.78
N HIS A 56 7.00 -0.46 -1.87
CA HIS A 56 7.54 -1.80 -1.72
C HIS A 56 7.27 -2.67 -2.96
N THR A 57 6.02 -2.67 -3.45
CA THR A 57 5.65 -3.35 -4.70
C THR A 57 6.44 -2.81 -5.89
N ALA A 58 6.59 -1.48 -6.00
CA ALA A 58 7.38 -0.87 -7.06
C ALA A 58 8.88 -1.22 -6.96
N CYS A 59 9.42 -1.38 -5.75
CA CYS A 59 10.80 -1.83 -5.53
C CYS A 59 11.00 -3.27 -6.04
N TYR A 60 10.07 -4.17 -5.70
CA TYR A 60 10.11 -5.54 -6.22
C TYR A 60 9.94 -5.61 -7.73
N ALA A 61 9.08 -4.78 -8.32
CA ALA A 61 8.92 -4.72 -9.78
C ALA A 61 10.22 -4.34 -10.51
N LYS A 62 11.11 -3.59 -9.85
CA LYS A 62 12.45 -3.24 -10.36
C LYS A 62 13.49 -4.35 -10.16
N LYS A 63 13.11 -5.51 -9.63
CA LYS A 63 14.02 -6.62 -9.28
C LYS A 63 15.19 -6.18 -8.38
N THR A 64 14.95 -5.17 -7.54
CA THR A 64 15.92 -4.77 -6.51
C THR A 64 16.04 -5.91 -5.49
N PRO A 65 17.24 -6.15 -4.90
CA PRO A 65 17.41 -7.20 -3.91
C PRO A 65 16.36 -7.14 -2.81
N ARG A 66 15.78 -8.29 -2.49
CA ARG A 66 14.60 -8.41 -1.62
C ARG A 66 14.80 -7.71 -0.28
N ASN A 67 15.94 -7.92 0.36
CA ASN A 67 16.27 -7.32 1.66
C ASN A 67 16.27 -5.78 1.60
N VAL A 68 16.74 -5.18 0.50
CA VAL A 68 16.74 -3.73 0.30
C VAL A 68 15.31 -3.21 0.23
N CYS A 69 14.43 -3.89 -0.53
CA CYS A 69 13.01 -3.53 -0.59
C CYS A 69 12.33 -3.69 0.77
N ASP A 70 12.56 -4.81 1.46
CA ASP A 70 11.95 -5.12 2.75
C ASP A 70 12.40 -4.14 3.85
N GLU A 71 13.69 -3.79 3.90
CA GLU A 71 14.21 -2.79 4.83
C GLU A 71 13.66 -1.38 4.53
N GLY A 72 13.57 -1.03 3.25
CA GLY A 72 12.94 0.23 2.81
C GLY A 72 11.48 0.30 3.26
N PHE A 73 10.73 -0.78 3.07
CA PHE A 73 9.35 -0.91 3.54
C PHE A 73 9.25 -0.76 5.05
N CYS A 74 10.04 -1.52 5.82
CA CYS A 74 10.03 -1.47 7.29
C CYS A 74 10.32 -0.05 7.82
N LYS A 75 11.30 0.65 7.23
CA LYS A 75 11.62 2.03 7.60
C LYS A 75 10.45 2.98 7.30
N CYS A 76 9.83 2.84 6.13
CA CYS A 76 8.66 3.63 5.76
C CYS A 76 7.49 3.38 6.72
N ALA A 77 7.16 2.11 6.96
CA ALA A 77 6.04 1.69 7.81
C ALA A 77 6.21 2.22 9.26
N LYS A 78 7.41 2.08 9.84
CA LYS A 78 7.70 2.62 11.17
C LYS A 78 7.54 4.14 11.26
N ASN A 79 7.95 4.86 10.21
CA ASN A 79 7.74 6.31 10.14
C ASN A 79 6.27 6.69 9.96
N ALA A 80 5.50 5.92 9.19
CA ALA A 80 4.05 6.12 9.02
C ALA A 80 3.29 5.94 10.34
N ALA A 81 3.74 5.01 11.20
CA ALA A 81 3.17 4.74 12.51
C ALA A 81 3.61 5.69 13.63
N LYS A 82 4.53 6.62 13.38
CA LYS A 82 5.15 7.44 14.43
C LYS A 82 4.11 8.09 15.36
N SER A 83 4.39 7.97 16.66
CA SER A 83 3.57 8.45 17.78
C SER A 83 2.23 7.73 17.99
N LEU A 84 2.02 6.57 17.36
CA LEU A 84 0.85 5.71 17.58
C LEU A 84 1.33 4.30 17.97
N PRO A 85 1.30 3.91 19.26
CA PRO A 85 1.84 2.64 19.72
C PRO A 85 1.21 1.41 19.07
N LEU A 86 -0.13 1.36 18.98
CA LEU A 86 -0.83 0.25 18.32
C LEU A 86 -0.47 0.18 16.82
N CYS A 87 -0.41 1.33 16.16
CA CYS A 87 0.02 1.36 14.76
C CYS A 87 1.48 0.89 14.61
N THR A 88 2.36 1.25 15.56
CA THR A 88 3.76 0.81 15.54
C THR A 88 3.84 -0.72 15.62
N PHE A 89 3.08 -1.32 16.54
CA PHE A 89 2.98 -2.76 16.65
C PHE A 89 2.47 -3.43 15.35
N GLN A 90 1.45 -2.86 14.71
CA GLN A 90 0.96 -3.37 13.43
C GLN A 90 2.01 -3.23 12.32
N MET A 91 2.72 -2.12 12.25
CA MET A 91 3.77 -1.90 11.25
C MET A 91 4.99 -2.80 11.46
N ASP A 92 5.34 -3.11 12.71
CA ASP A 92 6.36 -4.11 13.01
C ASP A 92 5.90 -5.51 12.56
N THR A 93 4.62 -5.85 12.76
CA THR A 93 4.03 -7.10 12.25
C THR A 93 4.09 -7.15 10.72
N PHE A 94 3.67 -6.09 10.03
CA PHE A 94 3.71 -6.00 8.57
C PHE A 94 5.15 -6.13 8.05
N CYS A 95 6.11 -5.44 8.68
CA CYS A 95 7.52 -5.54 8.36
C CYS A 95 8.04 -6.99 8.47
N ASN A 96 7.71 -7.67 9.58
CA ASN A 96 8.11 -9.06 9.80
C ASN A 96 7.46 -10.00 8.79
N THR A 97 6.19 -9.77 8.43
CA THR A 97 5.49 -10.53 7.39
C THR A 97 6.15 -10.34 6.03
N ALA A 98 6.49 -9.11 5.64
CA ALA A 98 7.20 -8.84 4.38
C ALA A 98 8.56 -9.55 4.34
N LYS A 99 9.35 -9.48 5.42
CA LYS A 99 10.66 -10.15 5.51
C LYS A 99 10.57 -11.67 5.51
N SER A 100 9.53 -12.24 6.13
CA SER A 100 9.37 -13.70 6.25
C SER A 100 8.74 -14.32 5.01
N PHE A 101 7.71 -13.66 4.46
CA PHE A 101 6.87 -14.22 3.40
C PHE A 101 7.09 -13.59 2.02
N GLY A 102 7.78 -12.45 1.93
CA GLY A 102 8.08 -11.79 0.64
C GLY A 102 8.82 -12.72 -0.33
N GLY A 103 9.63 -13.65 0.17
CA GLY A 103 10.34 -14.65 -0.65
C GLY A 103 9.44 -15.66 -1.37
N PHE A 104 8.18 -15.83 -0.95
CA PHE A 104 7.23 -16.72 -1.65
C PHE A 104 6.68 -16.08 -2.92
N HIS A 105 6.46 -14.76 -2.91
CA HIS A 105 5.87 -14.03 -4.03
C HIS A 105 6.90 -13.32 -4.91
N PHE A 106 8.03 -12.92 -4.34
CA PHE A 106 9.08 -12.18 -5.01
C PHE A 106 10.41 -12.92 -4.85
N LYS A 107 10.64 -13.88 -5.74
CA LYS A 107 11.97 -14.46 -5.94
C LYS A 107 12.83 -13.44 -6.68
N GLY A 108 13.55 -12.63 -5.92
CA GLY A 108 14.76 -11.95 -6.38
C GLY A 108 15.93 -12.91 -6.37
#